data_AF-A0A852RG15-F1
#
_entry.id   AF-A0A852RG15-F1
#
_cell.length_a   1.000
_cell.length_b   1.000
_cell.length_c   1.000
_cell.angle_alpha   90.00
_cell.angle_beta   90.00
_cell.angle_gamma   90.00
#
_symmetry.space_group_name_H-M   'P 1'
#
loop_
_entity.id
_entity.type
_entity.pdbx_description
1 polymer ?
#
loop_
_entity_poly.entity_id
_entity_poly.type
_entity_poly.pdbx_seq_one_letter_code
_entity_poly.pdbx_strand_id
1 'polypeptide(L)'
;MTTAPRRGEAGGLGRFVVGGFFLVTGGVHLGIVAADPDFYRPFADGALLPFVREGWADIVMARPELYGLLLMAGEIALGVCLLVGGRAARVGWAGVIAFHLLLVLFGWGFLLWVVPALAVLVPLAWRDLSRPQPRRS
;
A
#
# COMPACT_ATOMS: atom_id res chain seq x y z
N MET A 1 -31.55 18.33 -11.21
CA MET A 1 -31.52 17.00 -11.87
C MET A 1 -30.13 16.44 -11.65
N THR A 2 -29.94 15.72 -10.55
CA THR A 2 -28.61 15.24 -10.10
C THR A 2 -28.48 13.79 -10.54
N THR A 3 -27.76 13.54 -11.62
CA THR A 3 -27.45 12.19 -12.09
C THR A 3 -26.60 11.47 -11.04
N ALA A 4 -27.18 10.48 -10.37
CA ALA A 4 -26.43 9.59 -9.50
C ALA A 4 -25.31 8.92 -10.31
N PRO A 5 -24.05 8.88 -9.81
CA PRO A 5 -22.94 8.27 -10.53
C PRO A 5 -23.28 6.81 -10.86
N ARG A 6 -23.06 6.42 -12.11
CA ARG A 6 -23.40 5.07 -12.55
C ARG A 6 -22.56 4.08 -11.73
N ARG A 7 -23.14 2.97 -11.27
CA ARG A 7 -22.45 1.95 -10.44
C ARG A 7 -21.09 1.50 -10.99
N GLY A 8 -20.83 1.63 -12.30
CA GLY A 8 -19.53 1.42 -12.94
C GLY A 8 -18.42 2.38 -12.48
N GLU A 9 -18.72 3.66 -12.25
CA GLU A 9 -17.74 4.71 -11.90
C GLU A 9 -17.20 4.57 -10.47
N ALA A 10 -18.03 4.11 -9.53
CA ALA A 10 -17.67 4.02 -8.12
C ALA A 10 -16.52 3.03 -7.79
N GLY A 11 -16.39 1.93 -8.55
CA GLY A 11 -15.28 0.97 -8.37
C GLY A 11 -14.00 1.41 -9.06
N GLY A 12 -14.13 2.15 -10.17
CA GLY A 12 -12.99 2.83 -10.79
C GLY A 12 -12.42 3.91 -9.88
N LEU A 13 -13.29 4.67 -9.21
CA LEU A 13 -12.88 5.71 -8.26
C LEU A 13 -12.09 5.14 -7.08
N GLY A 14 -12.52 4.00 -6.51
CA GLY A 14 -11.78 3.34 -5.43
C GLY A 14 -10.35 2.96 -5.83
N ARG A 15 -10.18 2.33 -7.00
CA ARG A 15 -8.84 2.04 -7.55
C ARG A 15 -8.03 3.29 -7.82
N PHE A 16 -8.66 4.34 -8.35
CA PHE A 16 -7.96 5.57 -8.68
C PHE A 16 -7.46 6.30 -7.44
N VAL A 17 -8.30 6.39 -6.40
CA VAL A 17 -7.94 7.03 -5.12
C VAL A 17 -6.84 6.23 -4.43
N VAL A 18 -7.00 4.91 -4.27
CA VAL A 18 -6.00 4.09 -3.58
C VAL A 18 -4.71 4.00 -4.39
N GLY A 19 -4.81 3.82 -5.71
CA GLY A 19 -3.65 3.77 -6.59
C GLY A 19 -2.88 5.10 -6.59
N GLY A 20 -3.59 6.22 -6.69
CA GLY A 20 -3.00 7.56 -6.59
C GLY A 20 -2.36 7.82 -5.23
N PHE A 21 -3.00 7.40 -4.13
CA PHE A 21 -2.42 7.48 -2.79
C PHE A 21 -1.07 6.74 -2.71
N PHE A 22 -0.99 5.50 -3.22
CA PHE A 22 0.25 4.73 -3.26
C PHE A 22 1.34 5.35 -4.16
N LEU A 23 0.98 6.04 -5.24
CA LEU A 23 1.95 6.81 -6.02
C LEU A 23 2.51 8.00 -5.23
N VAL A 24 1.64 8.70 -4.48
CA VAL A 24 2.06 9.82 -3.63
C VAL A 24 2.97 9.35 -2.51
N THR A 25 2.63 8.24 -1.83
CA THR A 25 3.50 7.69 -0.78
C THR A 25 4.83 7.20 -1.32
N GLY A 26 4.86 6.62 -2.54
CA GLY A 26 6.11 6.32 -3.23
C GLY A 26 6.98 7.57 -3.41
N GLY A 27 6.38 8.69 -3.85
CA GLY A 27 7.06 9.98 -3.93
C GLY A 27 7.57 10.50 -2.58
N VAL A 28 6.81 10.28 -1.49
CA VAL A 28 7.24 10.62 -0.13
C VAL A 28 8.46 9.79 0.28
N HIS A 29 8.46 8.48 0.04
CA HIS A 29 9.61 7.62 0.34
C HIS A 29 10.85 8.01 -0.48
N LEU A 30 10.69 8.43 -1.73
CA LEU A 30 11.78 9.01 -2.51
C LEU A 30 12.35 10.27 -1.83
N GLY A 31 11.48 11.16 -1.38
CA GLY A 31 11.87 12.37 -0.67
C GLY A 31 12.61 12.08 0.64
N ILE A 32 12.14 11.08 1.40
CA ILE A 32 12.80 10.62 2.64
C ILE A 32 14.18 10.07 2.33
N VAL A 33 14.31 9.14 1.38
CA VAL A 33 15.61 8.59 0.98
C VAL A 33 16.57 9.68 0.50
N ALA A 34 16.07 10.69 -0.23
CA ALA A 34 16.90 11.78 -0.70
C ALA A 34 17.34 12.76 0.41
N ALA A 35 16.51 12.95 1.45
CA ALA A 35 16.76 13.91 2.52
C ALA A 35 17.51 13.31 3.71
N ASP A 36 17.06 12.15 4.18
CA ASP A 36 17.61 11.42 5.32
C ASP A 36 17.23 9.93 5.25
N PRO A 37 18.10 9.07 4.68
CA PRO A 37 17.88 7.63 4.64
C PRO A 37 17.69 6.99 6.03
N ASP A 38 18.29 7.56 7.07
CA ASP A 38 18.23 7.03 8.44
C ASP A 38 16.92 7.38 9.17
N PHE A 39 16.02 8.13 8.53
CA PHE A 39 14.72 8.53 9.09
C PHE A 39 13.92 7.36 9.69
N TYR A 40 14.02 6.17 9.09
CA TYR A 40 13.32 4.98 9.57
C TYR A 40 14.08 4.15 10.60
N ARG A 41 15.23 4.60 11.11
CA ARG A 41 15.96 3.87 12.16
C ARG A 41 15.10 3.46 13.36
N PRO A 42 14.26 4.34 13.95
CA PRO A 42 13.42 3.95 15.09
C PRO A 42 12.13 3.19 14.69
N PHE A 43 11.91 2.91 13.41
CA PHE A 43 10.63 2.39 12.91
C PHE A 43 10.25 1.02 13.50
N ALA A 44 11.25 0.19 13.80
CA ALA A 44 11.04 -1.14 14.39
C ALA A 44 11.18 -1.19 15.92
N ASP A 45 11.43 -0.07 16.61
CA ASP A 45 11.65 -0.08 18.06
C ASP A 45 10.45 -0.65 18.84
N GLY A 46 9.23 -0.45 18.31
CA GLY A 46 7.98 -0.98 18.85
C GLY A 46 7.66 -2.43 18.47
N ALA A 47 8.47 -3.08 17.63
CA ALA A 47 8.18 -4.43 17.15
C ALA A 47 8.24 -5.44 18.29
N LEU A 48 7.26 -6.35 18.34
CA LEU A 48 7.11 -7.31 19.43
C LEU A 48 8.03 -8.51 19.26
N LEU A 49 8.36 -8.83 18.01
CA LEU A 49 9.15 -9.99 17.64
C LEU A 49 10.62 -9.58 17.54
N PRO A 50 11.55 -10.18 18.31
CA PRO A 50 12.96 -9.81 18.29
C PRO A 50 13.58 -9.87 16.89
N PHE A 51 13.25 -10.90 16.11
CA PHE A 51 13.75 -11.04 14.74
C PHE A 51 13.34 -9.88 13.82
N VAL A 52 12.21 -9.22 14.08
CA VAL A 52 11.78 -8.04 13.29
C VAL A 52 12.63 -6.84 13.65
N ARG A 53 12.93 -6.64 14.94
CA ARG A 53 13.81 -5.55 15.40
C ARG A 53 15.23 -5.73 14.90
N GLU A 54 15.78 -6.93 15.10
CA GLU A 54 17.14 -7.30 14.69
C GLU A 54 17.27 -7.27 13.17
N GLY A 55 16.34 -7.90 12.44
CA GLY A 55 16.34 -7.85 10.98
C GLY A 55 16.19 -6.44 10.42
N TRP A 56 15.42 -5.56 11.09
CA TRP A 56 15.36 -4.15 10.70
C TRP A 56 16.70 -3.45 10.85
N ALA A 57 17.35 -3.59 12.01
CA ALA A 57 18.64 -2.96 12.29
C ALA A 57 19.77 -3.52 11.42
N ASP A 58 19.83 -4.84 11.27
CA ASP A 58 20.97 -5.53 10.66
C ASP A 58 20.88 -5.62 9.13
N ILE A 59 19.66 -5.59 8.57
CA ILE A 59 19.44 -5.75 7.13
C ILE A 59 18.98 -4.43 6.52
N VAL A 60 17.85 -3.89 6.98
CA VAL A 60 17.23 -2.71 6.37
C VAL A 60 18.10 -1.47 6.62
N MET A 61 18.50 -1.26 7.88
CA MET A 61 19.34 -0.12 8.28
C MET A 61 20.82 -0.29 7.94
N ALA A 62 21.26 -1.45 7.43
CA ALA A 62 22.58 -1.59 6.84
C ALA A 62 22.68 -0.95 5.45
N ARG A 63 21.55 -0.84 4.73
CA ARG A 63 21.44 -0.19 3.41
C ARG A 63 20.11 0.56 3.27
N PRO A 64 19.87 1.59 4.10
CA PRO A 64 18.58 2.24 4.18
C PRO A 64 18.15 2.88 2.85
N GLU A 65 19.09 3.37 2.03
CA GLU A 65 18.76 3.94 0.71
C GLU A 65 18.18 2.87 -0.22
N LEU A 66 18.82 1.70 -0.28
CA LEU A 66 18.38 0.60 -1.14
C LEU A 66 17.00 0.12 -0.74
N TYR A 67 16.78 -0.17 0.55
CA TYR A 67 15.50 -0.69 1.02
C TYR A 67 14.39 0.37 0.97
N GLY A 68 14.72 1.65 1.19
CA GLY A 68 13.79 2.76 0.97
C GLY A 68 13.38 2.91 -0.50
N LEU A 69 14.32 2.77 -1.45
CA LEU A 69 14.01 2.77 -2.89
C LEU A 69 13.21 1.53 -3.32
N LEU A 70 13.48 0.36 -2.75
CA LEU A 70 12.69 -0.84 -3.00
C LEU A 70 11.26 -0.69 -2.46
N LEU A 71 11.10 -0.07 -1.28
CA LEU A 71 9.80 0.25 -0.70
C LEU A 71 9.02 1.21 -1.62
N MET A 72 9.64 2.32 -2.03
CA MET A 72 9.08 3.23 -3.03
C MET A 72 8.66 2.47 -4.30
N ALA A 73 9.54 1.65 -4.87
CA ALA A 73 9.26 0.92 -6.10
C ALA A 73 8.07 -0.04 -5.93
N GLY A 74 7.99 -0.71 -4.77
CA GLY A 74 6.85 -1.56 -4.40
C GLY A 74 5.54 -0.77 -4.33
N GLU A 75 5.52 0.37 -3.66
CA GLU A 75 4.33 1.22 -3.56
C GLU A 75 3.87 1.71 -4.94
N ILE A 76 4.80 2.20 -5.75
CA ILE A 76 4.52 2.66 -7.12
C ILE A 76 3.96 1.50 -7.96
N ALA A 77 4.58 0.32 -7.89
CA ALA A 77 4.12 -0.85 -8.64
C ALA A 77 2.68 -1.25 -8.25
N LEU A 78 2.37 -1.28 -6.95
CA LEU A 78 1.02 -1.56 -6.47
C LEU A 78 0.01 -0.50 -6.89
N GLY A 79 0.39 0.78 -6.81
CA GLY A 79 -0.42 1.90 -7.27
C GLY A 79 -0.71 1.81 -8.76
N VAL A 80 0.29 1.57 -9.59
CA VAL A 80 0.16 1.36 -11.05
C VAL A 80 -0.73 0.15 -11.34
N CYS A 81 -0.55 -0.98 -10.65
CA CYS A 81 -1.42 -2.16 -10.81
C CYS A 81 -2.90 -1.83 -10.58
N LEU A 82 -3.22 -1.00 -9.58
CA LEU A 82 -4.58 -0.54 -9.33
C LEU A 82 -5.08 0.40 -10.43
N LEU A 83 -4.25 1.33 -10.91
CA LEU A 83 -4.63 2.29 -11.96
C LEU A 83 -4.87 1.60 -13.31
N VAL A 84 -4.06 0.61 -13.67
CA VAL A 84 -4.21 -0.17 -14.92
C VAL A 84 -5.51 -0.98 -14.94
N GLY A 85 -5.96 -1.49 -13.78
CA GLY A 85 -7.20 -2.25 -13.69
C GLY A 85 -7.07 -3.72 -14.13
N GLY A 86 -8.21 -4.38 -14.35
CA GLY A 86 -8.27 -5.76 -14.85
C GLY A 86 -7.57 -6.78 -13.95
N ARG A 87 -6.77 -7.69 -14.54
CA ARG A 87 -6.01 -8.70 -13.77
C ARG A 87 -4.94 -8.08 -12.87
N ALA A 88 -4.36 -6.94 -13.27
CA ALA A 88 -3.35 -6.24 -12.48
C ALA A 88 -3.96 -5.67 -11.18
N ALA A 89 -5.21 -5.19 -11.21
CA ALA A 89 -5.87 -4.69 -10.01
C ALA A 89 -6.01 -5.75 -8.90
N ARG A 90 -6.12 -7.04 -9.24
CA ARG A 90 -6.11 -8.11 -8.24
C ARG A 90 -4.78 -8.17 -7.49
N VAL A 91 -3.66 -8.03 -8.20
CA VAL A 91 -2.32 -7.96 -7.60
C VAL A 91 -2.19 -6.68 -6.78
N GLY A 92 -2.64 -5.54 -7.31
CA GLY A 92 -2.63 -4.26 -6.60
C GLY A 92 -3.39 -4.31 -5.28
N TRP A 93 -4.64 -4.79 -5.28
CA TRP A 93 -5.45 -4.91 -4.06
C TRP A 93 -4.84 -5.88 -3.05
N ALA A 94 -4.40 -7.05 -3.51
CA ALA A 94 -3.76 -8.03 -2.64
C ALA A 94 -2.47 -7.46 -2.00
N GLY A 95 -1.64 -6.79 -2.78
CA GLY A 95 -0.40 -6.20 -2.30
C GLY A 95 -0.63 -5.03 -1.36
N VAL A 96 -1.57 -4.12 -1.64
CA VAL A 96 -1.91 -3.01 -0.73
C VAL A 96 -2.42 -3.53 0.61
N ILE A 97 -3.28 -4.56 0.61
CA ILE A 97 -3.77 -5.19 1.84
C ILE A 97 -2.63 -5.89 2.59
N ALA A 98 -1.80 -6.67 1.88
CA ALA A 98 -0.65 -7.35 2.48
C ALA A 98 0.34 -6.35 3.09
N PHE A 99 0.61 -5.24 2.42
CA PHE A 99 1.46 -4.16 2.92
C PHE A 99 0.97 -3.64 4.28
N HIS A 100 -0.33 -3.33 4.39
CA HIS A 100 -0.92 -2.88 5.66
C HIS A 100 -0.85 -3.94 6.75
N LEU A 101 -1.04 -5.21 6.42
CA LEU A 101 -0.90 -6.30 7.39
C LEU A 101 0.55 -6.44 7.89
N LEU A 102 1.54 -6.27 7.02
CA LEU A 102 2.95 -6.33 7.39
C LEU A 102 3.36 -5.18 8.34
N LEU A 103 2.71 -4.01 8.26
CA LEU A 103 2.96 -2.91 9.21
C LEU A 103 2.71 -3.31 10.66
N VAL A 104 1.79 -4.25 10.93
CA VAL A 104 1.48 -4.71 12.29
C VAL A 104 2.68 -5.39 12.96
N LEU A 105 3.61 -5.94 12.18
CA LEU A 105 4.84 -6.54 12.71
C LEU A 105 5.72 -5.52 13.45
N PHE A 106 5.59 -4.24 13.13
CA PHE A 106 6.38 -3.15 13.70
C PHE A 106 5.81 -2.59 15.02
N GLY A 107 4.69 -3.12 15.49
CA GLY A 107 4.18 -2.86 16.84
C GLY A 107 2.68 -2.55 16.91
N TRP A 108 2.16 -2.53 18.14
CA TRP A 108 0.73 -2.33 18.41
C TRP A 108 0.19 -0.99 17.91
N GLY A 109 1.01 0.07 17.92
CA GLY A 109 0.60 1.40 17.45
C GLY A 109 0.12 1.40 16.00
N PHE A 110 0.66 0.52 15.15
CA PHE A 110 0.24 0.40 13.76
C PHE A 110 -1.19 -0.12 13.60
N LEU A 111 -1.76 -0.83 14.58
CA LEU A 111 -3.16 -1.26 14.51
C LEU A 111 -4.14 -0.10 14.44
N LEU A 112 -3.82 1.04 15.08
CA LEU A 112 -4.65 2.25 15.01
C LEU A 112 -4.80 2.77 13.57
N TRP A 113 -3.80 2.50 12.72
CA TRP A 113 -3.84 2.83 11.31
C TRP A 113 -4.39 1.68 10.46
N VAL A 114 -3.88 0.47 10.68
CA VAL A 114 -4.16 -0.70 9.85
C VAL A 114 -5.62 -1.13 9.94
N VAL A 115 -6.24 -1.09 11.12
CA VAL A 115 -7.64 -1.52 11.29
C VAL A 115 -8.61 -0.62 10.50
N PRO A 116 -8.58 0.72 10.63
CA PRO A 116 -9.38 1.60 9.79
C PRO A 116 -9.07 1.47 8.30
N ALA A 117 -7.78 1.38 7.93
CA ALA A 117 -7.38 1.23 6.54
C ALA A 117 -7.98 -0.06 5.93
N LEU A 118 -7.84 -1.20 6.60
CA LEU A 118 -8.41 -2.47 6.11
C LEU A 118 -9.94 -2.47 6.08
N ALA A 119 -10.59 -1.81 7.03
CA ALA A 119 -12.04 -1.63 7.03
C ALA A 119 -12.54 -0.88 5.77
N VAL A 120 -11.70 -0.02 5.17
CA VAL A 120 -11.98 0.66 3.89
C VAL A 120 -11.51 -0.18 2.69
N LEU A 121 -10.28 -0.68 2.74
CA LEU A 121 -9.62 -1.35 1.61
C LEU A 121 -10.31 -2.68 1.25
N VAL A 122 -10.67 -3.51 2.24
CA VAL A 122 -11.24 -4.84 1.98
C VAL A 122 -12.61 -4.75 1.29
N PRO A 123 -13.57 -3.91 1.73
CA PRO A 123 -14.82 -3.73 1.01
C PRO A 123 -14.65 -3.13 -0.39
N LEU A 124 -13.69 -2.22 -0.58
CA LEU A 124 -13.39 -1.66 -1.90
C LEU A 124 -12.84 -2.72 -2.85
N ALA A 125 -11.84 -3.49 -2.39
CA ALA A 125 -11.28 -4.60 -3.14
C ALA A 125 -12.34 -5.64 -3.51
N TRP A 126 -13.18 -6.04 -2.55
CA TRP A 126 -14.29 -6.97 -2.79
C TRP A 126 -15.24 -6.45 -3.87
N ARG A 127 -15.74 -5.21 -3.72
CA ARG A 127 -16.66 -4.59 -4.68
C ARG A 127 -16.07 -4.41 -6.06
N ASP A 128 -14.76 -4.22 -6.16
CA ASP A 128 -14.08 -4.05 -7.43
C ASP A 128 -13.87 -5.40 -8.13
N LEU A 129 -13.41 -6.41 -7.39
CA LEU A 129 -13.10 -7.74 -7.91
C LEU A 129 -14.35 -8.58 -8.21
N SER A 130 -15.47 -8.34 -7.53
CA SER A 130 -16.75 -9.02 -7.81
C SER A 130 -17.45 -8.51 -9.07
N ARG A 131 -16.93 -7.49 -9.76
CA ARG A 131 -17.57 -6.96 -10.98
C ARG A 131 -17.32 -7.89 -12.17
N PRO A 132 -18.36 -8.32 -12.89
CA PRO A 132 -18.19 -9.10 -14.10
C PRO A 132 -17.36 -8.32 -15.12
N GLN A 133 -16.25 -8.89 -15.58
CA GLN A 133 -15.46 -8.33 -16.68
C GLN A 133 -16.32 -8.37 -17.94
N PRO A 134 -16.53 -7.26 -18.67
CA PRO A 134 -17.16 -7.32 -19.98
C PRO A 134 -16.32 -8.24 -20.87
N ARG A 135 -16.94 -9.30 -21.40
CA ARG A 135 -16.30 -10.15 -22.41
C ARG A 135 -15.92 -9.25 -23.58
N ARG A 136 -14.60 -9.11 -23.84
CA ARG A 136 -14.12 -8.51 -25.09
C ARG A 136 -14.48 -9.49 -26.21
N SER A 137 -15.51 -9.15 -26.98
CA SER A 137 -15.85 -9.77 -28.26
C SER A 137 -14.90 -9.30 -29.35
#